data_AF-A0A7D7LD12-F1
#
_entry.id   AF-A0A7D7LD12-F1
#
_cell.length_a   1.000
_cell.length_b   1.000
_cell.length_c   1.000
_cell.angle_alpha   90.00
_cell.angle_beta   90.00
_cell.angle_gamma   90.00
#
_symmetry.space_group_name_H-M   'P 1'
#
loop_
_entity.id
_entity.type
_entity.pdbx_description
1 polymer ?
#
loop_
_entity_poly.entity_id
_entity_poly.type
_entity_poly.pdbx_seq_one_letter_code
_entity_poly.pdbx_strand_id
1 'polypeptide(L)'
;MSNINPSDANSKKIAAGICAILLGALGVHKFILGYKTEGLIMLLVTLLTFGLGGAIMGIIGLVEGIIYLTKTDEQFLNAYIVEKKGWF
;
A
#
# COMPACT_ATOMS: atom_id res chain seq x y z
N MET A 1 4.79 22.62 -5.51
CA MET A 1 4.55 21.36 -6.24
C MET A 1 5.81 20.54 -6.13
N SER A 2 5.78 19.41 -5.40
CA SER A 2 6.88 18.45 -5.46
C SER A 2 6.99 18.00 -6.92
N ASN A 3 8.18 18.16 -7.51
CA ASN A 3 8.50 17.69 -8.84
C ASN A 3 8.48 16.15 -8.78
N ILE A 4 7.30 15.53 -8.90
CA ILE A 4 7.18 14.07 -8.88
C ILE A 4 7.73 13.59 -10.22
N ASN A 5 8.99 13.18 -10.22
CA ASN A 5 9.58 12.58 -11.40
C ASN A 5 8.82 11.27 -11.69
N PRO A 6 8.39 10.98 -12.93
CA PRO A 6 7.65 9.75 -13.26
C PRO A 6 8.37 8.48 -12.78
N SER A 7 9.70 8.53 -12.75
CA SER A 7 10.59 7.48 -12.24
C SER A 7 10.42 7.22 -10.73
N ASP A 8 10.12 8.24 -9.93
CA ASP A 8 9.91 8.10 -8.48
C ASP A 8 8.57 7.44 -8.16
N ALA A 9 7.55 7.75 -8.97
CA ALA A 9 6.23 7.13 -8.85
C ALA A 9 6.27 5.64 -9.18
N ASN A 10 6.99 5.25 -10.23
CA ASN A 10 7.20 3.85 -10.60
C ASN A 10 7.99 3.11 -9.50
N SER A 11 9.07 3.69 -8.99
CA SER A 11 9.85 3.10 -7.89
C SER A 11 9.01 2.88 -6.62
N LYS A 12 8.17 3.87 -6.25
CA LYS A 12 7.21 3.75 -5.14
C LYS A 12 6.14 2.71 -5.40
N LYS A 13 5.65 2.58 -6.64
CA LYS A 13 4.68 1.56 -7.06
C LYS A 13 5.23 0.17 -6.86
N ILE A 14 6.43 -0.10 -7.37
CA ILE A 14 7.10 -1.40 -7.23
C ILE A 14 7.37 -1.69 -5.76
N ALA A 15 7.92 -0.73 -5.00
CA ALA A 15 8.17 -0.91 -3.57
C ALA A 15 6.88 -1.19 -2.79
N ALA A 16 5.83 -0.41 -3.01
CA ALA A 16 4.54 -0.61 -2.36
C ALA A 16 3.91 -1.94 -2.75
N GLY A 17 3.96 -2.35 -4.02
CA GLY A 17 3.42 -3.61 -4.51
C GLY A 17 4.12 -4.83 -3.91
N ILE A 18 5.45 -4.84 -3.91
CA ILE A 18 6.25 -5.94 -3.33
C ILE A 18 6.06 -6.00 -1.82
N CYS A 19 6.09 -4.86 -1.12
CA CYS A 19 5.84 -4.82 0.32
C CYS A 19 4.40 -5.23 0.65
N ALA A 20 3.41 -4.98 -0.21
CA ALA A 20 2.04 -5.41 0.01
C ALA A 20 1.89 -6.94 -0.13
N ILE A 21 2.64 -7.58 -1.04
CA ILE A 21 2.65 -9.03 -1.20
C ILE A 21 3.35 -9.73 -0.02
N LEU A 22 4.54 -9.24 0.37
CA LEU A 22 5.37 -9.89 1.39
C LEU A 22 4.97 -9.50 2.82
N LEU A 23 4.57 -8.24 3.02
CA LEU A 23 4.34 -7.61 4.33
C LEU A 23 2.94 -6.97 4.41
N GLY A 24 2.00 -7.41 3.56
CA GLY A 24 0.64 -6.86 3.49
C GLY A 24 -0.14 -6.96 4.79
N ALA A 25 0.04 -8.06 5.54
CA ALA A 25 -0.59 -8.26 6.84
C ALA A 25 -0.15 -7.23 7.90
N LEU A 26 1.01 -6.59 7.70
CA LEU A 26 1.55 -5.56 8.59
C LEU A 26 1.18 -4.14 8.13
N GLY A 27 0.68 -3.96 6.91
CA GLY A 27 0.33 -2.65 6.35
C GLY A 27 1.52 -1.78 5.92
N VAL A 28 2.72 -2.34 5.79
CA VAL A 28 3.96 -1.60 5.47
C VAL A 28 3.86 -0.85 4.13
N HIS A 29 3.16 -1.41 3.15
CA HIS A 29 2.93 -0.79 1.85
C HIS A 29 2.17 0.53 1.92
N LYS A 30 1.26 0.70 2.88
CA LYS A 30 0.55 1.97 3.13
C LYS A 30 1.49 3.06 3.65
N PHE A 31 2.44 2.70 4.51
CA PHE A 31 3.43 3.66 5.01
C PHE A 31 4.35 4.19 3.91
N ILE A 32 4.70 3.36 2.92
CA ILE A 32 5.53 3.75 1.74
C ILE A 32 4.81 4.82 0.90
N LEU A 33 3.50 4.72 0.81
CA LEU A 33 2.62 5.68 0.13
C LEU A 33 2.35 6.96 0.95
N GLY A 34 2.72 6.96 2.24
CA GLY A 34 2.45 8.08 3.16
C GLY A 34 1.10 7.98 3.88
N TYR A 35 0.38 6.87 3.74
CA TYR A 35 -0.88 6.54 4.42
C TYR A 35 -0.62 6.02 5.84
N LYS A 36 -0.17 6.92 6.72
CA LYS A 36 0.18 6.57 8.10
C LYS A 36 -1.02 6.06 8.90
N THR A 37 -2.21 6.61 8.67
CA THR A 37 -3.42 6.24 9.40
C THR A 37 -3.86 4.83 9.02
N GLU A 38 -3.92 4.52 7.73
CA GLU A 38 -4.35 3.23 7.19
C GLU A 38 -3.35 2.13 7.53
N GLY A 39 -2.06 2.41 7.38
CA GLY A 39 -1.00 1.49 7.81
C GLY A 39 -1.06 1.22 9.32
N LEU A 40 -1.34 2.24 10.13
CA LEU A 40 -1.49 2.06 11.58
C LEU A 40 -2.73 1.25 11.94
N ILE A 41 -3.85 1.45 11.22
CA ILE A 41 -5.06 0.63 11.39
C ILE A 41 -4.76 -0.83 11.08
N MET A 42 -4.10 -1.14 9.97
CA MET A 42 -3.70 -2.52 9.64
C MET A 42 -2.81 -3.13 10.72
N LEU A 43 -1.83 -2.38 11.20
CA LEU A 43 -0.92 -2.82 12.25
C LEU A 43 -1.64 -3.06 13.58
N LEU A 44 -2.52 -2.13 14.00
CA LEU A 44 -3.31 -2.26 15.22
C LEU A 44 -4.31 -3.41 15.14
N VAL A 45 -4.95 -3.63 13.99
CA VAL A 45 -5.85 -4.77 13.80
C VAL A 45 -5.08 -6.07 13.91
N THR A 46 -3.95 -6.21 13.22
CA THR A 46 -3.12 -7.42 13.30
C THR A 46 -2.59 -7.64 14.71
N LEU A 47 -2.21 -6.58 15.44
CA LEU A 47 -1.69 -6.67 16.81
C LEU A 47 -2.78 -6.98 17.84
N LEU A 48 -3.92 -6.29 17.79
CA LEU A 48 -5.02 -6.44 18.74
C LEU A 48 -5.75 -7.77 18.58
N THR A 49 -5.75 -8.34 17.38
CA THR A 49 -6.28 -9.68 17.09
C THR A 49 -5.27 -10.80 17.33
N PHE A 50 -4.12 -10.53 17.97
CA PHE A 50 -3.05 -11.52 18.17
C PHE A 50 -2.59 -12.22 16.86
N GLY A 51 -2.66 -11.51 15.73
CA GLY A 51 -2.31 -12.02 14.42
C GLY A 51 -3.42 -12.80 13.69
N LEU A 52 -4.56 -13.10 14.33
CA LEU A 52 -5.69 -13.77 13.67
C LEU A 52 -6.32 -12.90 12.57
N GLY A 53 -6.42 -11.59 12.79
CA GLY A 53 -6.86 -10.61 11.79
C GLY A 53 -5.81 -10.38 10.69
N GLY A 54 -4.58 -10.84 10.91
CA GLY A 54 -3.48 -10.76 9.95
C GLY A 54 -3.74 -11.57 8.68
N ALA A 55 -4.54 -12.65 8.74
CA ALA A 55 -4.93 -13.40 7.54
C ALA A 55 -5.81 -12.55 6.61
N ILE A 56 -6.82 -11.87 7.16
CA ILE A 56 -7.72 -11.00 6.39
C ILE A 56 -6.95 -9.79 5.86
N MET A 57 -6.16 -9.14 6.71
CA MET A 57 -5.33 -8.00 6.31
C MET A 57 -4.25 -8.39 5.29
N GLY A 58 -3.72 -9.61 5.39
CA GLY A 58 -2.79 -10.19 4.44
C GLY A 58 -3.42 -10.41 3.08
N ILE A 59 -4.66 -10.91 3.02
CA ILE A 59 -5.41 -11.04 1.75
C ILE A 59 -5.65 -9.66 1.13
N ILE A 60 -6.07 -8.66 1.92
CA ILE A 60 -6.29 -7.31 1.40
C ILE A 60 -4.97 -6.72 0.88
N GLY A 61 -3.88 -6.85 1.64
CA GLY A 61 -2.55 -6.41 1.21
C GLY A 61 -2.07 -7.14 -0.06
N LEU A 62 -2.33 -8.45 -0.18
CA LEU A 62 -1.99 -9.20 -1.39
C LEU A 62 -2.75 -8.67 -2.61
N VAL A 63 -4.06 -8.44 -2.48
CA VAL A 63 -4.87 -7.91 -3.57
C VAL A 63 -4.43 -6.49 -3.94
N GLU A 64 -4.19 -5.62 -2.96
CA GLU A 64 -3.64 -4.28 -3.20
C GLU A 64 -2.26 -4.34 -3.87
N GLY A 65 -1.40 -5.27 -3.46
CA GLY A 65 -0.10 -5.48 -4.09
C GLY A 65 -0.20 -5.83 -5.57
N ILE A 66 -1.13 -6.73 -5.92
CA ILE A 66 -1.41 -7.06 -7.32
C ILE A 66 -1.99 -5.84 -8.06
N ILE A 67 -2.92 -5.09 -7.45
CA ILE A 67 -3.50 -3.87 -8.06
C ILE A 67 -2.41 -2.83 -8.34
N TYR A 68 -1.49 -2.61 -7.40
CA TYR A 68 -0.40 -1.64 -7.57
C TYR A 68 0.54 -2.07 -8.69
N LEU A 69 0.90 -3.36 -8.77
CA LEU A 69 1.80 -3.87 -9.82
C LEU A 69 1.14 -3.93 -11.20
N THR A 70 -0.18 -4.11 -11.27
CA THR A 70 -0.93 -4.20 -12.54
C THR A 70 -1.40 -2.85 -13.07
N LYS A 71 -1.46 -1.80 -12.24
CA LYS A 71 -1.75 -0.43 -12.69
C LYS A 71 -0.58 0.19 -13.46
N THR A 72 -0.92 1.03 -14.43
CA THR A 72 0.07 1.88 -15.10
C THR A 72 0.61 2.93 -14.14
N ASP A 73 1.84 3.42 -14.39
CA ASP A 73 2.50 4.39 -13.50
C ASP A 73 1.67 5.66 -13.30
N GLU A 74 1.04 6.15 -14.38
CA GLU A 74 0.19 7.34 -14.36
C GLU A 74 -1.07 7.11 -13.53
N GLN A 75 -1.73 5.95 -13.68
CA GLN A 75 -2.91 5.58 -12.91
C GLN A 75 -2.60 5.40 -11.42
N PHE A 76 -1.43 4.86 -11.10
CA PHE A 76 -0.97 4.71 -9.72
C PHE A 76 -0.65 6.07 -9.10
N LEU A 77 0.09 6.91 -9.83
CA LEU A 77 0.39 8.27 -9.40
C LEU A 77 -0.89 9.05 -9.10
N ASN A 78 -1.84 9.07 -10.04
CA ASN A 78 -3.06 9.84 -9.87
C ASN A 78 -3.87 9.32 -8.67
N ALA A 79 -4.14 8.00 -8.62
CA ALA A 79 -4.98 7.43 -7.57
C ALA A 79 -4.34 7.44 -6.17
N TYR A 80 -3.05 7.13 -6.04
CA TYR A 80 -2.43 6.89 -4.73
C TYR A 80 -1.43 7.97 -4.27
N ILE A 81 -0.93 8.82 -5.17
CA ILE A 81 -0.04 9.93 -4.79
C ILE A 81 -0.82 11.24 -4.80
N VAL A 82 -1.65 11.49 -5.82
CA VAL A 82 -2.41 12.74 -5.97
C VAL A 82 -3.73 12.68 -5.19
N GLU A 83 -4.60 11.72 -5.51
CA GLU A 83 -5.92 11.57 -4.91
C GLU A 83 -5.90 10.90 -3.54
N LYS A 84 -4.77 10.31 -3.16
CA LYS A 84 -4.57 9.67 -1.86
C LYS A 84 -5.64 8.62 -1.52
N LYS A 85 -5.98 7.76 -2.48
CA LYS A 85 -6.93 6.65 -2.27
C LYS A 85 -6.43 5.68 -1.20
N GLY A 86 -7.10 5.70 -0.05
CA GLY A 86 -6.69 4.98 1.16
C GLY A 86 -6.81 3.46 1.09
N TRP A 87 -7.73 2.89 0.29
CA TRP A 87 -7.93 1.44 0.13
C TRP A 87 -8.43 1.10 -1.28
N PHE A 88 -8.00 -0.06 -1.79
CA PHE A 88 -8.33 -0.61 -3.13
C PHE A 88 -8.24 0.45 -4.22
#